data_AF-G1VC04-F1
#
_entry.id   AF-G1VC04-F1
#
_cell.length_a   1.000
_cell.length_b   1.000
_cell.length_c   1.000
_cell.angle_alpha   90.00
_cell.angle_beta   90.00
_cell.angle_gamma   90.00
#
_symmetry.space_group_name_H-M   'P 1'
#
loop_
_entity.id
_entity.type
_entity.pdbx_description
1 polymer ?
#
loop_
_entity_poly.entity_id
_entity_poly.type
_entity_poly.pdbx_seq_one_letter_code
_entity_poly.pdbx_strand_id
1 'polypeptide(L)' 'MGFAKNIPVVLIAGRVVDVSSLLSAGFSQVECVTPSDIPFSEAIKPVIAKDNIRKTMFKL' A
#
# COMPACT_ATOMS: atom_id res chain seq x y z
N MET A 1 15.40 0.36 -11.71
CA MET A 1 13.94 0.52 -11.51
C MET A 1 13.25 -0.78 -11.90
N GLY A 2 12.29 -1.25 -11.09
CA GLY A 2 11.74 -2.62 -11.07
C GLY A 2 10.89 -3.04 -12.27
N PHE A 3 11.13 -2.51 -13.47
CA PHE A 3 10.40 -2.85 -14.70
C PHE A 3 10.94 -4.12 -15.37
N ALA A 4 11.25 -5.14 -14.58
CA ALA A 4 11.67 -6.42 -15.14
C ALA A 4 10.44 -7.09 -15.80
N LYS A 5 10.22 -6.80 -17.09
CA LYS A 5 9.41 -7.59 -18.06
C LYS A 5 7.88 -7.32 -18.16
N ASN A 6 7.41 -6.07 -18.23
CA ASN A 6 5.98 -5.75 -18.47
C ASN A 6 5.00 -6.41 -17.48
N ILE A 7 5.48 -6.78 -16.29
CA ILE A 7 4.62 -7.34 -15.24
C ILE A 7 4.05 -6.16 -14.44
N PRO A 8 2.72 -6.03 -14.28
CA PRO A 8 2.14 -5.00 -13.45
C PRO A 8 2.59 -5.18 -11.99
N VAL A 9 3.11 -4.11 -11.40
CA VAL A 9 3.56 -4.11 -9.99
C VAL A 9 2.64 -3.21 -9.19
N VAL A 10 1.99 -3.79 -8.18
CA VAL A 10 1.14 -3.09 -7.22
C VAL A 10 1.97 -2.73 -5.98
N LEU A 11 1.89 -1.48 -5.53
CA LEU A 11 2.49 -1.02 -4.29
C LEU A 11 1.46 -1.11 -3.16
N ILE A 12 1.82 -1.84 -2.10
CA ILE A 12 1.07 -1.88 -0.84
C ILE A 12 1.89 -1.15 0.21
N ALA A 13 1.36 -0.05 0.74
CA ALA A 13 2.07 0.79 1.71
C ALA A 13 1.22 1.05 2.95
N GLY A 14 1.89 1.18 4.11
CA GLY A 14 1.24 1.59 5.36
C GLY A 14 0.55 2.94 5.20
N ARG A 15 1.32 3.97 4.81
CA ARG A 15 0.78 5.29 4.44
C ARG A 15 1.37 5.76 3.11
N VAL A 16 0.57 6.52 2.38
CA VAL A 16 0.96 7.16 1.12
C VAL A 16 0.68 8.66 1.24
N VAL A 17 1.68 9.47 0.87
CA VAL A 17 1.55 10.94 0.86
C VAL A 17 1.21 11.42 -0.55
N ASP A 18 1.85 10.83 -1.57
CA ASP A 18 1.67 11.23 -2.96
C ASP A 18 1.46 9.99 -3.85
N VAL A 19 0.18 9.69 -4.10
CA VAL A 19 -0.22 8.58 -4.97
C VAL A 19 0.19 8.84 -6.42
N SER A 20 0.08 10.07 -6.89
CA SER A 20 0.35 10.45 -8.27
C SER A 20 1.82 10.23 -8.64
N SER A 21 2.75 10.65 -7.78
CA SER A 21 4.18 10.43 -8.00
C SER A 21 4.54 8.94 -8.06
N LEU A 22 3.87 8.09 -7.27
CA LEU A 22 4.09 6.64 -7.27
C LEU A 22 3.54 5.99 -8.54
N LEU A 23 2.35 6.38 -8.99
CA LEU A 23 1.81 5.92 -10.28
C LEU A 23 2.72 6.35 -11.45
N SER A 24 3.19 7.60 -11.45
CA SER A 24 4.15 8.10 -12.45
C SER A 24 5.50 7.39 -12.39
N ALA A 25 5.91 6.90 -11.21
CA ALA A 25 7.09 6.05 -11.06
C ALA A 25 6.90 4.63 -11.63
N GLY A 26 5.68 4.29 -12.07
CA GLY A 26 5.35 3.09 -12.85
C GLY A 26 4.73 1.94 -12.06
N PHE A 27 4.21 2.19 -10.85
CA PHE A 27 3.31 1.23 -10.22
C PHE A 27 1.97 1.21 -10.95
N SER A 28 1.39 0.02 -11.16
CA SER A 28 0.08 -0.13 -11.81
C SER A 28 -1.07 0.25 -10.88
N GLN A 29 -0.85 0.12 -9.56
CA GLN A 29 -1.80 0.49 -8.52
C GLN A 29 -1.03 0.79 -7.23
N VAL A 30 -1.58 1.66 -6.38
CA VAL A 30 -1.00 2.04 -5.09
C VAL A 30 -2.10 1.96 -4.03
N GLU A 31 -1.95 1.05 -3.07
CA GLU A 31 -2.89 0.85 -1.98
C GLU A 31 -2.31 1.31 -0.64
N CYS A 32 -3.03 2.20 0.03
CA CYS A 32 -2.74 2.63 1.40
C CYS A 32 -3.53 1.74 2.37
N VAL A 33 -2.82 0.86 3.08
CA VAL A 33 -3.48 -0.18 3.91
C VAL A 33 -3.87 0.33 5.29
N THR A 34 -3.23 1.38 5.79
CA THR A 34 -3.60 1.98 7.07
C THR A 34 -4.75 2.97 6.86
N PRO A 35 -5.91 2.74 7.49
CA PRO A 35 -7.00 3.70 7.51
C PRO A 35 -6.57 5.05 8.12
N SER A 36 -7.12 6.16 7.63
CA SER A 36 -6.75 7.50 8.10
C SER A 36 -7.30 7.86 9.48
N ASP A 37 -8.29 7.10 9.97
CA ASP A 37 -8.99 7.29 11.24
C ASP A 37 -8.28 6.63 12.43
N ILE A 38 -7.27 5.79 12.19
CA ILE A 38 -6.51 5.16 13.27
C ILE A 38 -5.22 5.94 13.60
N PRO A 39 -4.90 6.15 14.89
CA PRO A 39 -3.63 6.74 15.30
C PRO A 39 -2.43 5.90 14.84
N PHE A 40 -1.28 6.55 14.60
CA PHE A 40 -0.06 5.85 14.19
C PHE A 40 0.39 4.77 15.19
N SER A 41 0.24 5.04 16.49
CA SER A 41 0.54 4.08 17.56
C SER A 41 -0.31 2.81 17.49
N GLU A 42 -1.53 2.90 16.97
CA GLU A 42 -2.40 1.75 16.71
C GLU A 42 -2.01 1.06 15.40
N ALA A 43 -1.78 1.85 14.34
CA ALA A 43 -1.47 1.36 13.01
C ALA A 43 -0.22 0.48 12.94
N ILE A 44 0.80 0.79 13.75
CA ILE A 44 2.07 0.05 13.76
C ILE A 44 2.00 -1.26 14.56
N LYS A 45 0.91 -1.50 15.32
CA LYS A 45 0.74 -2.75 16.05
C LYS A 45 0.72 -3.92 15.07
N PRO A 46 1.52 -4.98 15.29
CA PRO A 46 1.63 -6.08 14.34
C PRO A 46 0.29 -6.74 13.98
N VAL A 47 -0.64 -6.84 14.93
CA VAL A 47 -1.98 -7.42 14.70
C VAL A 47 -2.78 -6.56 13.73
N ILE A 48 -2.78 -5.24 13.92
CA ILE A 48 -3.50 -4.27 13.10
C ILE A 48 -2.88 -4.18 11.70
N ALA A 49 -1.55 -4.04 11.61
CA ALA A 49 -0.86 -3.98 10.33
C ALA A 49 -1.08 -5.25 9.48
N LYS A 50 -0.99 -6.44 10.10
CA LYS A 50 -1.24 -7.71 9.39
C LYS A 50 -2.68 -7.83 8.91
N ASP A 51 -3.64 -7.43 9.73
CA ASP A 51 -5.07 -7.47 9.37
C ASP A 51 -5.37 -6.52 8.20
N ASN A 52 -4.82 -5.30 8.25
CA ASN A 52 -4.96 -4.32 7.18
C ASN A 52 -4.36 -4.81 5.84
N ILE A 53 -3.14 -5.37 5.87
CA ILE A 53 -2.52 -5.96 4.66
C ILE A 53 -3.39 -7.09 4.10
N ARG A 54 -3.89 -8.00 4.96
CA ARG A 54 -4.77 -9.10 4.54
C ARG A 54 -6.06 -8.58 3.90
N LYS A 55 -6.71 -7.59 4.52
CA LYS A 55 -7.93 -6.96 3.98
C LYS A 55 -7.68 -6.33 2.61
N THR A 56 -6.52 -5.70 2.41
CA THR A 56 -6.13 -5.16 1.10
C THR A 56 -5.95 -6.27 0.06
N MET A 57 -5.39 -7.42 0.42
CA MET A 57 -5.22 -8.53 -0.52
C MET A 57 -6.55 -9.08 -1.09
N PHE A 58 -7.67 -8.91 -0.38
CA PHE A 58 -8.99 -9.28 -0.89
C PHE A 58 -9.61 -8.23 -1.83
N LYS A 59 -9.01 -7.04 -1.93
CA LYS A 59 -9.47 -5.94 -2.79
C LYS A 59 -8.69 -5.83 -4.10
N LEU A 60 -7.52 -6.46 -4.17
CA LEU A 60 -6.66 -6.58 -5.35
C LEU A 60 -7.14 -7.74 -6.22
#